data_AF-A0A3C1RNQ9-F1
#
_entry.id   AF-A0A3C1RNQ9-F1
#
_cell.length_a   1.000
_cell.length_b   1.000
_cell.length_c   1.000
_cell.angle_alpha   90.00
_cell.angle_beta   90.00
_cell.angle_gamma   90.00
#
_symmetry.space_group_name_H-M   'P 1'
#
loop_
_entity.id
_entity.type
_entity.pdbx_description
1 polymer ?
#
loop_
_entity_poly.entity_id
_entity_poly.type
_entity_poly.pdbx_seq_one_letter_code
_entity_poly.pdbx_strand_id
1 'polypeptide(L)'
;MVQIRRRQPNPAVEVLCLRYQVAIPGAEPQNILEEIVWYKEKEITDLRERLPLEKLKQKVDTISTPRNFFAALKQSKTQPAVIAEVKKASPSKGVIREDFDPVAIAKSYQQGG
;
A
#
# COMPACT_ATOMS: atom_id res chain seq x y z
N MET A 1 -8.87 7.02 -19.69
CA MET A 1 -8.95 6.95 -18.21
C MET A 1 -8.71 5.50 -17.81
N VAL A 2 -7.82 5.21 -16.86
CA VAL A 2 -7.51 3.82 -16.47
C VAL A 2 -8.67 3.28 -15.62
N GLN A 3 -9.34 2.23 -16.10
CA GLN A 3 -10.40 1.54 -15.35
C GLN A 3 -9.77 0.40 -14.56
N ILE A 4 -9.89 0.44 -13.22
CA ILE A 4 -9.32 -0.58 -12.34
C ILE A 4 -10.41 -1.57 -11.96
N ARG A 5 -10.24 -2.84 -12.34
CA ARG A 5 -11.15 -3.92 -11.93
C ARG A 5 -10.79 -4.38 -10.51
N ARG A 6 -11.78 -4.41 -9.62
CA ARG A 6 -11.61 -4.77 -8.19
C ARG A 6 -12.11 -6.17 -7.81
N ARG A 7 -12.60 -6.95 -8.77
CA ARG A 7 -13.00 -8.34 -8.51
C ARG A 7 -11.95 -9.24 -9.09
N GLN A 8 -11.44 -10.14 -8.26
CA GLN A 8 -10.63 -11.24 -8.74
C GLN A 8 -11.48 -12.17 -9.62
N PRO A 9 -10.87 -12.82 -10.61
CA PRO A 9 -11.53 -13.85 -11.38
C PRO A 9 -11.80 -15.06 -10.48
N ASN A 10 -12.81 -15.86 -10.84
CA ASN A 10 -13.34 -16.92 -9.97
C ASN A 10 -12.25 -17.81 -9.36
N PRO A 11 -12.33 -18.11 -8.05
CA PRO A 11 -11.40 -19.03 -7.41
C PRO A 11 -11.53 -20.43 -8.02
N ALA A 12 -10.42 -21.16 -8.09
CA ALA A 12 -10.43 -22.55 -8.51
C ALA A 12 -11.32 -23.38 -7.57
N VAL A 13 -12.17 -24.23 -8.14
CA VAL A 13 -13.06 -25.10 -7.38
C VAL A 13 -12.40 -26.47 -7.28
N GLU A 14 -12.28 -26.99 -6.06
CA GLU A 14 -11.81 -28.35 -5.80
C GLU A 14 -13.00 -29.29 -5.59
N VAL A 15 -13.02 -30.41 -6.32
CA VAL A 15 -14.03 -31.46 -6.21
C VAL A 15 -13.33 -32.81 -6.13
N LEU A 16 -13.38 -33.45 -4.95
CA LEU A 16 -12.79 -34.76 -4.62
C LEU A 16 -11.28 -34.88 -4.89
N CYS A 17 -10.89 -35.02 -6.16
CA CYS A 17 -9.50 -35.12 -6.63
C CYS A 17 -9.21 -34.22 -7.84
N LEU A 18 -10.18 -33.42 -8.27
CA LEU A 18 -10.11 -32.55 -9.44
C LEU A 18 -10.14 -31.09 -9.02
N ARG A 19 -9.13 -30.33 -9.41
CA ARG A 19 -9.13 -28.87 -9.35
C ARG A 19 -9.43 -28.34 -10.74
N TYR A 20 -10.56 -27.66 -10.89
CA TYR A 20 -10.96 -27.06 -12.16
C TYR A 20 -10.99 -25.54 -12.03
N GLN A 21 -10.43 -24.87 -13.02
CA GLN A 21 -10.48 -23.41 -13.16
C GLN A 21 -10.86 -23.07 -14.60
N VAL A 22 -11.93 -22.29 -14.76
CA VAL A 22 -12.30 -21.75 -16.08
C VAL A 22 -11.38 -20.56 -16.36
N ALA A 23 -10.63 -20.60 -17.46
CA ALA A 23 -9.94 -19.42 -17.97
C ALA A 23 -10.97 -18.45 -18.55
N ILE A 24 -11.27 -17.37 -17.80
CA ILE A 24 -12.17 -16.32 -18.26
C ILE A 24 -11.32 -15.18 -18.85
N PRO A 25 -11.69 -14.60 -20.01
CA PRO A 25 -11.08 -13.37 -20.50
C PRO A 25 -11.04 -12.30 -19.40
N GLY A 26 -9.84 -11.78 -19.11
CA GLY A 26 -9.64 -10.84 -18.01
C GLY A 26 -9.33 -11.49 -16.65
N ALA A 27 -8.89 -12.75 -16.64
CA ALA A 27 -8.50 -13.46 -15.43
C ALA A 27 -7.17 -12.97 -14.78
N GLU A 28 -6.48 -12.02 -15.39
CA GLU A 28 -5.22 -11.47 -14.87
C GLU A 28 -5.27 -9.94 -14.85
N PRO A 29 -4.46 -9.27 -14.02
CA PRO A 29 -4.32 -7.82 -14.05
C PRO A 29 -3.85 -7.34 -15.43
N GLN A 30 -4.50 -6.31 -15.97
CA GLN A 30 -4.14 -5.72 -17.26
C GLN A 30 -3.00 -4.70 -17.14
N ASN A 31 -2.70 -4.23 -15.92
CA ASN A 31 -1.64 -3.29 -15.64
C ASN A 31 -1.19 -3.39 -14.18
N ILE A 32 -0.04 -2.76 -13.87
CA ILE A 32 0.56 -2.79 -12.54
C ILE A 32 -0.34 -2.21 -11.44
N LEU A 33 -1.22 -1.25 -11.76
CA LEU A 33 -2.14 -0.70 -10.76
C LEU A 33 -3.22 -1.72 -10.39
N GLU A 34 -3.74 -2.49 -11.35
CA GLU A 34 -4.65 -3.60 -11.06
C GLU A 34 -3.98 -4.67 -10.18
N GLU A 35 -2.73 -5.02 -10.48
CA GLU A 35 -1.96 -6.00 -9.69
C GLU A 35 -1.76 -5.53 -8.24
N ILE A 36 -1.37 -4.26 -8.04
CA ILE A 36 -1.24 -3.66 -6.72
C ILE A 36 -2.57 -3.69 -5.96
N VAL A 37 -3.68 -3.34 -6.61
CA VAL A 37 -5.01 -3.32 -5.97
C VAL A 37 -5.45 -4.73 -5.58
N TRP A 38 -5.31 -5.72 -6.47
CA TRP A 38 -5.68 -7.11 -6.17
C TRP A 38 -4.86 -7.68 -5.01
N TYR A 39 -3.56 -7.37 -4.96
CA TYR A 39 -2.71 -7.78 -3.84
C TYR A 39 -3.14 -7.09 -2.53
N LYS A 40 -3.46 -5.80 -2.55
CA LYS A 40 -3.96 -5.08 -1.35
C LYS A 40 -5.30 -5.58 -0.87
N GLU A 41 -6.21 -6.02 -1.73
CA GLU A 41 -7.49 -6.58 -1.30
C GLU A 41 -7.33 -7.89 -0.54
N LYS A 42 -6.43 -8.77 -1.01
CA LYS A 42 -6.04 -9.99 -0.27
C LYS A 42 -5.43 -9.63 1.08
N GLU A 43 -4.44 -8.73 1.09
CA GLU A 43 -3.78 -8.31 2.33
C GLU A 43 -4.76 -7.68 3.34
N ILE A 44 -5.69 -6.83 2.89
CA ILE A 44 -6.71 -6.22 3.75
C ILE A 44 -7.64 -7.28 4.34
N THR A 45 -7.96 -8.33 3.59
CA THR A 45 -8.78 -9.45 4.08
C THR A 45 -8.07 -10.14 5.24
N ASP A 46 -6.82 -10.55 5.04
CA ASP A 46 -5.99 -11.17 6.09
C ASP A 46 -5.80 -10.27 7.31
N LEU A 47 -5.59 -8.96 7.09
CA LEU A 47 -5.43 -7.98 8.16
C LEU A 47 -6.72 -7.79 8.98
N ARG A 48 -7.89 -7.83 8.34
CA ARG A 48 -9.20 -7.74 9.03
C ARG A 48 -9.48 -8.95 9.90
N GLU A 49 -9.05 -10.14 9.47
CA GLU A 49 -9.14 -11.34 10.30
C GLU A 49 -8.25 -11.23 11.55
N ARG A 50 -7.01 -10.73 11.38
CA ARG A 50 -6.06 -10.56 12.50
C ARG A 50 -6.44 -9.44 13.46
N LEU A 51 -6.91 -8.30 12.93
CA LEU A 51 -7.33 -7.14 13.70
C LEU A 51 -8.65 -6.58 13.14
N PRO A 52 -9.79 -7.06 13.67
CA PRO A 52 -11.10 -6.56 13.27
C PRO A 52 -11.23 -5.05 13.43
N LEU A 53 -12.04 -4.44 12.56
CA LEU A 53 -12.20 -2.98 12.48
C LEU A 53 -12.55 -2.33 13.81
N GLU A 54 -13.46 -2.91 14.59
CA GLU A 54 -13.87 -2.34 15.87
C GLU A 54 -12.71 -2.30 16.89
N LYS A 55 -11.86 -3.34 16.91
CA LYS A 55 -10.65 -3.34 17.73
C LYS A 55 -9.62 -2.32 17.24
N LEU A 56 -9.52 -2.12 15.92
CA LEU A 56 -8.65 -1.09 15.35
C LEU A 56 -9.12 0.32 15.76
N LYS A 57 -10.42 0.61 15.70
CA LYS A 57 -10.99 1.89 16.17
C LYS A 57 -10.64 2.18 17.62
N GLN A 58 -10.86 1.21 18.52
CA GLN A 58 -10.51 1.35 19.93
C GLN A 58 -9.02 1.65 20.15
N LYS A 59 -8.12 1.04 19.36
CA LYS A 59 -6.69 1.37 19.43
C LYS A 59 -6.42 2.79 18.98
N VAL A 60 -7.07 3.26 17.91
CA VAL A 60 -6.92 4.63 17.40
C VAL A 60 -7.34 5.66 18.44
N ASP A 61 -8.37 5.40 19.24
CA ASP A 61 -8.81 6.33 20.28
C ASP A 61 -7.75 6.60 21.36
N THR A 62 -6.76 5.70 21.49
CA THR A 62 -5.67 5.81 22.48
C THR A 62 -4.38 6.41 21.92
N ILE A 63 -4.29 6.68 20.62
CA ILE A 63 -3.05 7.22 20.02
C ILE A 63 -2.98 8.74 20.19
N SER A 64 -1.76 9.26 20.24
CA SER A 64 -1.52 10.71 20.28
C SER A 64 -2.09 11.42 19.06
N THR A 65 -2.54 12.66 19.25
CA THR A 65 -3.03 13.52 18.17
C THR A 65 -2.06 13.56 16.98
N PRO A 66 -2.54 13.37 15.74
CA PRO A 66 -1.69 13.38 14.56
C PRO A 66 -1.06 14.76 14.34
N ARG A 67 0.16 14.77 13.77
CA ARG A 67 0.78 16.00 13.30
C ARG A 67 -0.04 16.59 12.15
N ASN A 68 -0.13 17.92 12.09
CA ASN A 68 -0.88 18.59 11.02
C ASN A 68 -0.04 18.66 9.73
N PHE A 69 -0.16 17.63 8.89
CA PHE A 69 0.57 17.51 7.62
C PHE A 69 0.30 18.66 6.65
N PHE A 70 -0.97 19.07 6.52
CA PHE A 70 -1.35 20.16 5.63
C PHE A 70 -0.77 21.51 6.07
N ALA A 71 -0.84 21.81 7.38
CA ALA A 71 -0.24 23.03 7.92
C ALA A 71 1.28 23.05 7.74
N ALA A 72 1.96 21.91 7.91
CA ALA A 72 3.41 21.82 7.72
C ALA A 72 3.84 22.20 6.29
N LEU A 73 3.06 21.82 5.27
CA LEU A 73 3.31 22.23 3.89
C LEU A 73 2.98 23.70 3.67
N LYS A 74 1.82 24.16 4.15
CA LYS A 74 1.34 25.53 3.91
C LYS A 74 2.18 26.59 4.63
N GLN A 75 2.70 26.27 5.81
CA GLN A 75 3.47 27.18 6.67
C GLN A 75 4.97 26.89 6.61
N SER A 76 5.42 26.13 5.61
CA SER A 76 6.84 25.81 5.45
C SER A 76 7.67 27.07 5.33
N LYS A 77 8.76 27.12 6.10
CA LYS A 77 9.77 28.19 6.01
C LYS A 77 10.65 28.03 4.77
N THR A 78 10.80 26.80 4.29
CA THR A 78 11.51 26.45 3.06
C THR A 78 10.53 26.45 1.89
N GLN A 79 10.93 27.06 0.78
CA GLN A 79 10.17 27.07 -0.48
C GLN A 79 11.09 26.54 -1.59
N PRO A 80 10.71 25.45 -2.27
CA PRO A 80 9.46 24.70 -2.12
C PRO A 80 9.36 23.94 -0.79
N ALA A 81 8.14 23.73 -0.29
CA ALA A 81 7.88 22.77 0.77
C ALA A 81 8.06 21.34 0.23
N VAL A 82 8.91 20.54 0.87
CA VAL A 82 9.30 19.22 0.36
C VAL A 82 8.62 18.10 1.15
N ILE A 83 8.05 17.12 0.43
CA ILE A 83 7.68 15.82 0.98
C ILE A 83 8.73 14.81 0.51
N ALA A 84 9.66 14.46 1.39
CA ALA A 84 10.70 13.49 1.09
C ALA A 84 10.19 12.05 1.32
N GLU A 85 10.14 11.24 0.26
CA GLU A 85 9.67 9.85 0.31
C GLU A 85 10.80 8.88 0.66
N VAL A 86 10.63 8.10 1.73
CA VAL A 86 11.56 7.01 2.10
C VAL A 86 11.19 5.75 1.31
N LYS A 87 11.89 5.47 0.20
CA LYS A 87 11.54 4.39 -0.74
C LYS A 87 12.68 3.42 -1.01
N LYS A 88 12.45 2.11 -0.81
CA LYS A 88 13.44 1.06 -1.11
C LYS A 88 13.50 0.70 -2.60
N ALA A 89 12.35 0.53 -3.23
CA ALA A 89 12.23 0.04 -4.60
C ALA A 89 10.96 0.58 -5.28
N SER A 90 10.88 0.49 -6.60
CA SER A 90 9.64 0.71 -7.36
C SER A 90 9.50 -0.30 -8.50
N PRO A 91 8.26 -0.60 -8.97
CA PRO A 91 8.06 -1.48 -10.12
C PRO A 91 8.82 -1.02 -11.38
N SER A 92 8.95 0.30 -11.57
CA SER A 92 9.59 0.88 -12.76
C SER A 92 11.11 1.00 -12.67
N LYS A 93 11.70 0.99 -11.47
CA LYS A 93 13.13 1.23 -11.26
C LYS A 93 13.85 0.09 -10.52
N GLY A 94 13.14 -0.94 -10.09
CA GLY A 94 13.72 -2.01 -9.27
C GLY A 94 14.16 -1.48 -7.91
N VAL A 95 15.25 -2.02 -7.38
CA VAL A 95 15.83 -1.54 -6.11
C VAL A 95 16.48 -0.18 -6.34
N ILE A 96 16.04 0.81 -5.56
CA ILE A 96 16.56 2.18 -5.58
C ILE A 96 17.69 2.34 -4.56
N ARG A 97 17.58 1.62 -3.43
CA ARG A 97 18.56 1.64 -2.36
C ARG A 97 18.67 0.26 -1.71
N GLU A 98 19.82 -0.38 -1.91
CA GLU A 98 20.12 -1.69 -1.31
C GLU A 98 20.23 -1.59 0.22
N ASP A 99 21.09 -0.68 0.70
CA ASP A 99 21.28 -0.38 2.11
C ASP A 99 20.16 0.52 2.64
N PHE A 100 19.06 -0.10 3.03
CA PHE A 100 17.81 0.57 3.37
C PHE A 100 17.54 0.59 4.89
N ASP A 101 18.04 1.63 5.56
CA ASP A 101 17.62 2.01 6.92
C ASP A 101 16.58 3.15 6.86
N PRO A 102 15.28 2.85 7.01
CA PRO A 102 14.23 3.86 6.88
C PRO A 102 14.31 4.94 7.97
N VAL A 103 14.82 4.61 9.17
CA VAL A 103 14.91 5.56 10.29
C VAL A 103 16.07 6.53 10.05
N ALA A 104 17.23 6.04 9.63
CA ALA A 104 18.36 6.90 9.28
C ALA A 104 18.02 7.83 8.10
N ILE A 105 17.34 7.30 7.06
CA ILE A 105 16.90 8.10 5.91
C ILE A 105 15.92 9.19 6.35
N ALA A 106 14.91 8.86 7.16
CA ALA A 106 13.94 9.83 7.65
C ALA A 106 14.60 10.96 8.49
N LYS A 107 15.56 10.62 9.35
CA LYS A 107 16.35 11.61 10.11
C LYS A 107 17.18 12.51 9.19
N SER A 108 17.81 11.93 8.17
CA SER A 108 18.57 12.70 7.17
C SER A 108 17.68 13.67 6.41
N TYR A 109 16.45 13.28 6.03
CA TYR A 109 15.49 14.19 5.41
C TYR A 109 15.08 15.33 6.34
N GLN A 110 14.78 15.02 7.60
CA GLN A 110 14.45 16.05 8.58
C GLN A 110 15.59 17.05 8.79
N GLN A 111 16.86 16.60 8.77
CA GLN A 111 18.03 17.47 8.90
C GLN A 111 18.27 18.33 7.64
N GLY A 112 17.86 17.83 6.47
CA GLY A 112 17.98 18.53 5.19
C GLY A 112 17.02 19.72 5.02
N GLY A 113 15.94 19.76 5.80
CA GLY A 113 14.89 20.79 5.71
C GLY A 113 13.84 20.49 4.65
#